data_AF-A0A4Q5RCS0-F1
#
_entry.id   AF-A0A4Q5RCS0-F1
#
_cell.length_a   1.000
_cell.length_b   1.000
_cell.length_c   1.000
_cell.angle_alpha   90.00
_cell.angle_beta   90.00
_cell.angle_gamma   90.00
#
_symmetry.space_group_name_H-M   'P 1'
#
loop_
_entity.id
_entity.type
_entity.pdbx_description
1 polymer ?
#
loop_
_entity_poly.entity_id
_entity_poly.type
_entity_poly.pdbx_seq_one_letter_code
_entity_poly.pdbx_strand_id
1 'polypeptide(L)' 'MSRRKRPTAADLKAARLEQMIRRASSIGDLERMAGVGRDHDSRYTFWRDYSHLPGAASLDAGVAELKRRIRSDSAA' A
#
# COMPACT_ATOMS: atom_id res chain seq x y z
N MET A 1 25.60 8.23 26.10
CA MET A 1 25.59 7.06 25.19
C MET A 1 24.15 6.60 24.98
N SER A 2 23.50 6.95 23.86
CA SER A 2 22.13 6.51 23.58
C SER A 2 22.11 5.01 23.27
N ARG A 3 21.51 4.22 24.16
CA ARG A 3 21.25 2.79 23.94
C ARG A 3 20.22 2.71 22.81
N ARG A 4 20.64 2.35 21.59
CA ARG A 4 19.68 2.07 20.51
C ARG A 4 18.77 0.93 20.97
N LYS A 5 17.47 1.23 21.13
CA LYS A 5 16.45 0.24 21.50
C LYS A 5 16.45 -0.86 20.45
N ARG A 6 16.51 -2.13 20.87
CA ARG A 6 16.43 -3.26 19.94
C ARG A 6 15.04 -3.23 19.27
N PRO A 7 14.94 -3.33 17.93
CA PRO A 7 13.67 -3.33 17.24
C PRO A 7 12.82 -4.53 17.67
N THR A 8 11.53 -4.29 17.82
CA THR A 8 10.51 -5.30 18.16
C THR A 8 10.15 -6.13 16.92
N ALA A 9 9.42 -7.23 17.12
CA ALA A 9 8.89 -8.02 16.00
C ALA A 9 7.98 -7.19 15.08
N ALA A 10 7.20 -6.26 15.65
CA ALA A 10 6.37 -5.34 14.89
C ALA A 10 7.21 -4.38 14.02
N ASP A 11 8.32 -3.85 14.55
CA ASP A 11 9.24 -3.00 13.79
C ASP A 11 9.85 -3.75 12.60
N LEU A 12 10.21 -5.02 12.80
CA LEU A 12 10.74 -5.88 11.74
C LEU A 12 9.67 -6.23 10.68
N LYS A 13 8.43 -6.50 11.10
CA LYS A 13 7.29 -6.71 10.19
C LYS A 13 7.03 -5.46 9.34
N ALA A 14 7.00 -4.28 9.97
CA ALA A 14 6.85 -3.00 9.28
C ALA A 14 8.00 -2.74 8.29
N ALA A 15 9.25 -2.97 8.69
CA ALA A 15 10.40 -2.82 7.80
C ALA A 15 10.33 -3.75 6.57
N ARG A 16 9.86 -4.98 6.75
CA ARG A 16 9.64 -5.92 5.65
C ARG A 16 8.56 -5.44 4.69
N LEU A 17 7.44 -4.94 5.21
CA LEU A 17 6.36 -4.38 4.39
C LEU A 17 6.84 -3.17 3.59
N GLU A 18 7.58 -2.26 4.22
CA GLU A 18 8.16 -1.11 3.51
C GLU A 18 9.13 -1.56 2.42
N GLN A 19 9.93 -2.60 2.64
CA GLN A 19 10.77 -3.18 1.59
C GLN A 19 9.93 -3.78 0.45
N MET A 20 8.81 -4.45 0.76
CA MET A 20 7.90 -4.99 -0.26
C MET A 20 7.23 -3.87 -1.06
N ILE A 21 6.72 -2.83 -0.41
CA ILE A 21 6.12 -1.65 -1.07
C ILE A 21 7.15 -0.98 -1.99
N ARG A 22 8.41 -0.83 -1.56
CA ARG A 22 9.49 -0.24 -2.39
C ARG A 22 9.88 -1.12 -3.58
N ARG A 23 9.68 -2.44 -3.50
CA ARG A 23 9.96 -3.38 -4.57
C ARG A 23 8.79 -3.59 -5.54
N ALA A 24 7.60 -3.08 -5.22
CA ALA A 24 6.47 -3.12 -6.13
C ALA A 24 6.81 -2.34 -7.40
N SER A 25 6.80 -3.01 -8.55
CA SER A 25 7.21 -2.42 -9.83
C SER A 25 6.05 -1.75 -10.57
N SER A 26 4.82 -2.03 -10.15
CA SER A 26 3.61 -1.51 -10.78
C SER A 26 2.50 -1.21 -9.79
N ILE A 27 1.53 -0.40 -10.21
CA ILE A 27 0.29 -0.19 -9.46
C ILE A 27 -0.45 -1.53 -9.25
N GLY A 28 -0.41 -2.45 -10.22
CA GLY A 28 -1.00 -3.78 -10.09
C GLY A 28 -0.38 -4.66 -8.99
N ASP A 29 0.90 -4.45 -8.67
CA ASP A 29 1.53 -5.12 -7.54
C ASP A 29 1.01 -4.57 -6.21
N LEU A 30 0.83 -3.24 -6.12
CA LEU A 30 0.24 -2.59 -4.96
C LEU A 30 -1.24 -2.99 -4.77
N GLU A 31 -2.02 -3.06 -5.85
CA GLU A 31 -3.40 -3.56 -5.84
C GLU A 31 -3.47 -4.97 -5.23
N ARG A 32 -2.63 -5.89 -5.73
CA ARG A 32 -2.58 -7.27 -5.22
C ARG A 32 -2.19 -7.33 -3.76
N MET A 33 -1.17 -6.57 -3.36
CA MET A 33 -0.71 -6.52 -1.97
C MET A 33 -1.75 -5.91 -1.02
N ALA A 34 -2.58 -4.99 -1.52
CA ALA A 34 -3.66 -4.34 -0.77
C ALA A 34 -4.99 -5.12 -0.80
N GLY A 35 -5.02 -6.32 -1.41
CA GLY A 35 -6.21 -7.15 -1.51
C GLY A 35 -7.24 -6.67 -2.54
N VAL A 36 -6.89 -5.79 -3.47
CA VAL A 36 -7.76 -5.42 -4.58
C VAL A 36 -7.79 -6.56 -5.60
N GLY A 37 -8.99 -7.05 -5.92
CA GLY A 37 -9.20 -8.12 -6.90
C GLY A 37 -8.59 -7.77 -8.26
N ARG A 38 -8.13 -8.80 -8.99
CA ARG A 38 -7.47 -8.63 -10.31
C ARG A 38 -8.46 -8.44 -11.46
N ASP A 39 -9.75 -8.69 -11.22
CA ASP A 39 -10.81 -8.49 -12.18
C ASP A 39 -11.14 -7.01 -12.37
N HIS A 40 -11.78 -6.71 -13.50
CA HIS A 40 -12.12 -5.34 -13.88
C HIS A 40 -13.01 -4.65 -12.82
N ASP A 41 -13.99 -5.37 -12.26
CA ASP A 41 -15.00 -4.78 -11.39
C ASP A 41 -14.42 -4.40 -10.03
N SER A 42 -13.56 -5.25 -9.47
CA SER A 42 -12.79 -4.96 -8.26
C SER A 42 -11.91 -3.72 -8.42
N ARG A 43 -11.17 -3.63 -9.54
CA ARG A 43 -10.31 -2.46 -9.82
C ARG A 43 -11.14 -1.21 -10.06
N TYR A 44 -12.20 -1.31 -10.86
CA TYR A 44 -13.10 -0.19 -11.13
C TYR A 44 -13.72 0.34 -9.85
N THR A 45 -14.21 -0.54 -8.98
CA THR A 45 -14.80 -0.16 -7.69
C THR A 45 -13.80 0.62 -6.83
N PHE A 46 -12.55 0.16 -6.76
CA PHE A 46 -11.50 0.87 -6.02
C PHE A 46 -11.15 2.23 -6.64
N TRP A 47 -10.90 2.27 -7.96
CA TRP A 47 -10.42 3.49 -8.63
C TRP A 47 -11.51 4.55 -8.84
N ARG A 48 -12.79 4.15 -8.85
CA ARG A 48 -13.93 5.07 -8.98
C ARG A 48 -13.89 6.15 -7.91
N ASP A 49 -13.50 5.82 -6.68
CA ASP A 49 -13.47 6.77 -5.57
C ASP A 49 -12.43 7.89 -5.78
N TYR A 50 -11.43 7.68 -6.63
CA TYR A 50 -10.38 8.65 -6.97
C TYR A 50 -10.55 9.28 -8.35
N SER A 51 -11.53 8.82 -9.15
CA SER A 51 -11.72 9.27 -10.54
C SER A 51 -12.11 10.74 -10.69
N HIS A 52 -12.58 11.36 -9.61
CA HIS A 52 -12.94 12.78 -9.56
C HIS A 52 -11.71 13.71 -9.53
N LEU A 53 -10.52 13.17 -9.26
CA LEU A 53 -9.27 13.94 -9.23
C LEU A 53 -8.66 14.05 -10.63
N PRO A 54 -8.11 15.22 -11.01
CA PRO A 54 -7.57 15.42 -12.35
C PRO A 54 -6.20 14.76 -12.53
N GLY A 55 -6.03 14.07 -13.66
CA GLY A 55 -4.73 13.59 -14.14
C GLY A 55 -3.98 12.71 -13.11
N ALA A 56 -2.71 13.07 -12.85
CA ALA A 56 -1.85 12.30 -11.95
C ALA A 56 -2.35 12.26 -10.50
N ALA A 57 -3.16 13.24 -10.05
CA ALA A 57 -3.65 13.29 -8.68
C ALA A 57 -4.57 12.10 -8.33
N SER A 58 -5.32 11.59 -9.31
CA SER A 58 -6.15 10.39 -9.14
C SER A 58 -5.29 9.15 -8.86
N LEU A 59 -4.20 9.00 -9.60
CA LEU A 59 -3.26 7.90 -9.43
C LEU A 59 -2.50 8.00 -8.10
N ASP A 60 -2.01 9.19 -7.76
CA ASP A 60 -1.27 9.41 -6.52
C ASP A 60 -2.13 9.13 -5.28
N ALA A 61 -3.39 9.59 -5.29
CA ALA A 61 -4.34 9.36 -4.20
C ALA A 61 -4.65 7.86 -4.03
N GLY A 62 -4.94 7.15 -5.13
CA GLY A 62 -5.17 5.71 -5.06
C GLY A 62 -3.93 4.92 -4.65
N VAL A 63 -2.73 5.28 -5.13
CA VAL A 63 -1.47 4.67 -4.70
C VAL A 63 -1.21 4.90 -3.21
N ALA A 64 -1.49 6.10 -2.70
CA ALA A 64 -1.38 6.40 -1.27
C ALA A 64 -2.33 5.52 -0.44
N GLU A 65 -3.56 5.32 -0.90
CA GLU A 65 -4.51 4.42 -0.25
C GLU A 65 -4.05 2.97 -0.28
N LEU A 66 -3.60 2.45 -1.42
CA LEU A 66 -3.08 1.07 -1.52
C LEU A 66 -1.96 0.83 -0.49
N LYS A 67 -1.01 1.78 -0.40
CA LYS A 67 0.07 1.72 0.60
C LYS A 67 -0.47 1.78 2.03
N ARG A 68 -1.51 2.56 2.31
CA ARG A 68 -2.17 2.61 3.63
C ARG A 68 -2.82 1.28 3.98
N ARG A 69 -3.53 0.65 3.03
CA ARG A 69 -4.18 -0.66 3.22
C ARG A 69 -3.15 -1.75 3.50
N ILE A 70 -2.08 -1.83 2.72
CA ILE A 70 -0.98 -2.79 2.93
C ILE A 70 -0.40 -2.70 4.35
N ARG A 71 -0.24 -1.48 4.86
CA ARG A 71 0.25 -1.25 6.23
C ARG A 71 -0.77 -1.65 7.30
N SER A 72 -2.05 -1.46 7.03
CA SER A 72 -3.15 -1.69 7.98
C SER A 72 -3.54 -3.17 8.08
N ASP A 73 -3.61 -3.88 6.95
CA ASP A 73 -3.92 -5.33 6.91
C ASP A 73 -2.84 -6.19 7.59
N SER A 74 -1.65 -5.61 7.78
CA SER A 74 -0.57 -6.24 8.52
C SER A 74 -0.51 -5.86 10.00
N ALA A 75 -1.41 -4.99 10.47
CA ALA A 75 -1.53 -4.65 11.89
C ALA A 75 -2.53 -5.54 12.65
N ALA A 76 -3.32 -6.34 11.91
CA ALA A 76 -4.07 -7.49 12.43
C ALA A 76 -3.19 -8.75 12.51
#